data_AF-A0AAV5I3K6-F1
#
_entry.id   AF-A0AAV5I3K6-F1
#
_cell.length_a   1.000
_cell.length_b   1.000
_cell.length_c   1.000
_cell.angle_alpha   90.00
_cell.angle_beta   90.00
_cell.angle_gamma   90.00
#
_symmetry.space_group_name_H-M   'P 1'
#
loop_
_entity.id
_entity.type
_entity.pdbx_description
1 polymer ?
#
loop_
_entity_poly.entity_id
_entity_poly.type
_entity_poly.pdbx_seq_one_letter_code
_entity_poly.pdbx_strand_id
1 'polypeptide(L)'
;MFENYIVVYKFVQDLHFFVTGGDNENELILATVLQGFFDAVGQLLRGSVDKREALENLDLILLCLDEIVDGGIILETDANVIAGKVASNSIDAGAPLSEQTISQALATAREHLARSLLK
;
A
#
# COMPACT_ATOMS: atom_id res chain seq x y z
N MET A 1 -7.84 13.08 20.13
CA MET A 1 -9.20 12.56 20.36
C MET A 1 -10.19 13.64 19.97
N PHE A 2 -11.09 13.34 19.03
CA PHE A 2 -12.15 14.25 18.58
C PHE A 2 -13.47 13.53 18.74
N GLU A 3 -14.42 14.11 19.49
CA GLU A 3 -15.79 13.57 19.62
C GLU A 3 -15.87 12.07 19.96
N ASN A 4 -15.06 11.60 20.91
CA ASN A 4 -14.95 10.18 21.30
C ASN A 4 -14.38 9.24 20.22
N TYR A 5 -13.63 9.78 19.26
CA TYR A 5 -12.82 9.01 18.34
C TYR A 5 -11.33 9.29 18.55
N ILE A 6 -10.54 8.22 18.47
CA ILE A 6 -9.11 8.31 18.25
C ILE A 6 -8.91 8.67 16.79
N VAL A 7 -8.06 9.68 16.54
CA VAL A 7 -7.71 10.13 15.19
C VAL A 7 -6.20 10.14 15.10
N VAL A 8 -5.65 9.26 14.26
CA VAL A 8 -4.24 9.28 13.88
C VAL A 8 -4.13 9.86 12.48
N TYR A 9 -3.10 10.69 12.26
CA TYR A 9 -2.95 11.40 10.99
C TYR A 9 -1.50 11.56 10.58
N LYS A 10 -1.29 11.75 9.28
CA LYS A 10 0.01 12.02 8.68
C LYS A 10 -0.13 13.04 7.57
N PHE A 11 0.80 13.99 7.52
CA PHE A 11 0.84 15.03 6.50
C PHE A 11 2.03 14.79 5.57
N VAL A 12 1.79 14.88 4.28
CA VAL A 12 2.82 14.84 3.23
C VAL A 12 2.45 15.86 2.18
N GLN A 13 3.37 16.79 1.88
CA GLN A 13 3.10 17.89 0.93
C GLN A 13 1.76 18.59 1.20
N ASP A 14 0.80 18.47 0.28
CA ASP A 14 -0.56 19.02 0.33
C ASP A 14 -1.66 17.95 0.56
N LEU A 15 -1.28 16.76 1.02
CA LEU A 15 -2.16 15.64 1.37
C LEU A 15 -2.15 15.33 2.86
N HIS A 16 -3.34 15.05 3.37
CA HIS A 16 -3.57 14.69 4.75
C HIS A 16 -4.22 13.30 4.81
N PHE A 17 -3.52 12.37 5.45
CA PHE A 17 -4.00 11.00 5.68
C PHE A 17 -4.56 10.91 7.09
N PHE A 18 -5.71 10.25 7.23
CA PHE A 18 -6.39 10.06 8.51
C PHE A 18 -6.86 8.62 8.66
N VAL A 19 -6.72 8.07 9.86
CA VAL A 19 -7.41 6.84 10.29
C VAL A 19 -8.08 7.15 11.62
N THR A 20 -9.34 6.76 11.74
CA THR A 20 -10.16 7.00 12.93
C THR A 20 -10.68 5.69 13.50
N GLY A 21 -10.70 5.56 14.81
CA GLY A 21 -11.30 4.44 15.52
C GLY A 21 -12.06 4.93 16.76
N GLY A 22 -12.90 4.07 17.34
CA GLY A 22 -13.60 4.39 18.59
C GLY A 22 -12.61 4.72 19.72
N ASP A 23 -13.08 5.41 20.77
CA ASP A 23 -12.25 5.81 21.93
C ASP A 23 -11.64 4.65 22.73
N ASN A 24 -12.22 3.47 22.57
CA ASN A 24 -11.83 2.21 23.17
C ASN A 24 -10.93 1.33 22.27
N GLU A 25 -10.57 1.81 21.07
CA GLU A 25 -9.67 1.11 20.16
C GLU A 25 -8.18 1.28 20.52
N ASN A 26 -7.34 0.39 20.02
CA ASN A 26 -5.89 0.48 20.24
C ASN A 26 -5.25 1.49 19.27
N GLU A 27 -4.76 2.60 19.81
CA GLU A 27 -4.09 3.67 19.04
C GLU A 27 -2.91 3.17 18.18
N LEU A 28 -2.15 2.18 18.68
CA LEU A 28 -0.99 1.64 17.95
C LEU A 28 -1.42 0.84 16.72
N ILE A 29 -2.55 0.12 16.82
CA ILE A 29 -3.12 -0.60 15.67
C ILE A 29 -3.58 0.41 14.61
N LEU A 30 -4.29 1.47 15.01
CA LEU A 30 -4.71 2.52 14.08
C LEU A 30 -3.51 3.22 13.42
N ALA A 31 -2.44 3.47 14.18
CA ALA A 31 -1.19 4.01 13.64
C ALA A 31 -0.52 3.06 12.63
N THR A 32 -0.62 1.75 12.86
CA THR A 32 -0.10 0.72 11.94
C THR A 32 -0.89 0.70 10.64
N VAL A 33 -2.22 0.79 10.71
CA VAL A 33 -3.10 0.93 9.53
C VAL A 33 -2.75 2.20 8.74
N LEU A 34 -2.60 3.34 9.42
CA LEU A 34 -2.24 4.60 8.76
C LEU A 34 -0.89 4.51 8.04
N GLN A 35 0.12 3.90 8.69
CA GLN A 35 1.45 3.75 8.11
C GLN A 35 1.43 2.79 6.92
N GLY A 36 0.75 1.64 7.04
CA GLY A 36 0.56 0.69 5.94
C GLY A 36 -0.14 1.31 4.74
N PHE A 37 -1.21 2.08 4.97
CA PHE A 37 -1.93 2.82 3.92
C PHE A 37 -1.01 3.84 3.23
N PHE A 38 -0.33 4.67 4.01
CA PHE A 38 0.58 5.69 3.48
C PHE A 38 1.71 5.09 2.63
N ASP A 39 2.34 4.03 3.13
CA ASP A 39 3.44 3.38 2.41
C ASP A 39 2.95 2.67 1.15
N ALA A 40 1.79 2.01 1.18
CA ALA A 40 1.19 1.38 0.00
C ALA A 40 0.87 2.41 -1.10
N VAL A 41 0.25 3.53 -0.73
CA VAL A 41 0.01 4.65 -1.66
C VAL A 41 1.33 5.19 -2.19
N GLY A 42 2.35 5.36 -1.33
CA GLY A 42 3.68 5.77 -1.75
C GLY A 42 4.31 4.83 -2.79
N GLN A 43 4.10 3.51 -2.66
CA GLN A 43 4.59 2.53 -3.63
C GLN A 43 3.85 2.65 -4.99
N LEU A 44 2.53 2.74 -4.96
CA LEU A 44 1.70 2.81 -6.16
C LEU A 44 1.91 4.12 -6.94
N LEU A 45 2.07 5.24 -6.23
CA LEU A 45 2.37 6.56 -6.82
C LEU A 45 3.87 6.79 -7.08
N ARG A 46 4.70 5.73 -6.99
CA ARG A 46 6.14 5.78 -7.26
C ARG A 46 6.89 6.87 -6.47
N GLY A 47 6.43 7.14 -5.25
CA GLY A 47 7.02 8.10 -4.31
C GLY A 47 6.54 9.54 -4.43
N SER A 48 5.74 9.90 -5.45
CA SER A 48 5.13 11.25 -5.53
C SER A 48 3.78 11.26 -4.85
N VAL A 49 3.76 11.56 -3.55
CA VAL A 49 2.53 11.65 -2.76
C VAL A 49 2.13 13.12 -2.62
N ASP A 50 1.54 13.65 -3.69
CA ASP A 50 0.95 14.99 -3.75
C ASP A 50 -0.49 14.92 -4.28
N LYS A 51 -1.27 15.97 -4.06
CA LYS A 51 -2.69 15.99 -4.39
C LYS A 51 -2.98 15.73 -5.85
N ARG A 52 -2.15 16.22 -6.77
CA ARG A 52 -2.38 16.03 -8.20
C ARG A 52 -2.23 14.55 -8.54
N GLU A 53 -1.11 13.94 -8.17
CA GLU A 53 -0.83 12.53 -8.47
C GLU A 53 -1.86 11.59 -7.81
N ALA A 54 -2.25 11.89 -6.56
CA ALA A 54 -3.27 11.10 -5.87
C ALA A 54 -4.66 11.21 -6.51
N LEU A 55 -5.03 12.37 -7.08
CA LEU A 55 -6.29 12.52 -7.80
C LEU A 55 -6.26 11.86 -9.18
N GLU A 56 -5.11 11.84 -9.85
CA GLU A 56 -4.92 11.16 -11.14
C GLU A 56 -5.00 9.63 -11.01
N ASN A 57 -4.64 9.08 -9.84
CA ASN A 57 -4.63 7.64 -9.55
C ASN A 57 -5.56 7.27 -8.37
N LEU A 58 -6.68 7.99 -8.22
CA LEU A 58 -7.57 7.83 -7.06
C LEU A 58 -8.16 6.42 -6.96
N ASP A 59 -8.41 5.77 -8.10
CA ASP A 59 -8.87 4.39 -8.20
C ASP A 59 -7.93 3.40 -7.49
N LEU A 60 -6.62 3.53 -7.68
CA LEU A 60 -5.62 2.71 -6.98
C LEU A 60 -5.66 2.94 -5.46
N ILE A 61 -5.84 4.19 -5.02
CA ILE A 61 -5.94 4.53 -3.60
C ILE A 61 -7.21 3.93 -2.98
N LEU A 62 -8.33 3.94 -3.70
CA LEU A 62 -9.58 3.31 -3.23
C LEU A 62 -9.44 1.79 -3.13
N LEU A 63 -8.78 1.15 -4.10
CA LEU A 63 -8.48 -0.28 -4.02
C LEU A 63 -7.55 -0.62 -2.85
N CYS A 64 -6.59 0.27 -2.50
CA CYS A 64 -5.81 0.10 -1.28
C CYS A 64 -6.71 0.06 -0.04
N LEU A 65 -7.70 0.95 0.06
CA LEU A 65 -8.60 0.97 1.22
C LEU A 65 -9.39 -0.34 1.34
N ASP A 66 -9.89 -0.87 0.22
CA ASP A 66 -10.61 -2.15 0.18
C ASP A 66 -9.74 -3.33 0.65
N GLU A 67 -8.44 -3.30 0.37
CA GLU A 67 -7.51 -4.34 0.83
C GLU A 67 -7.10 -4.20 2.31
N ILE A 68 -7.25 -3.01 2.89
CA ILE A 68 -6.82 -2.71 4.28
C ILE A 68 -7.96 -2.97 5.27
N VAL A 69 -9.18 -2.53 4.98
CA VAL A 69 -10.32 -2.61 5.90
C VAL A 69 -11.60 -3.05 5.19
N ASP A 70 -12.29 -4.05 5.76
CA ASP A 70 -13.64 -4.44 5.35
C ASP A 70 -14.60 -4.35 6.54
N GLY A 71 -15.63 -3.49 6.44
CA GLY A 71 -16.63 -3.33 7.49
C GLY A 71 -16.07 -2.90 8.86
N GLY A 72 -14.91 -2.24 8.90
CA GLY A 72 -14.19 -1.87 10.12
C GLY A 72 -13.23 -2.95 10.65
N ILE A 73 -13.17 -4.12 10.00
CA ILE A 73 -12.20 -5.17 10.30
C ILE A 73 -10.93 -4.91 9.50
N ILE A 74 -9.80 -4.82 10.18
CA ILE A 74 -8.49 -4.67 9.54
C ILE A 74 -8.08 -6.03 8.94
N LEU A 75 -7.86 -6.06 7.63
CA LEU A 75 -7.50 -7.25 6.87
C LEU A 75 -6.00 -7.36 6.63
N GLU A 76 -5.36 -6.24 6.29
CA GLU A 76 -3.93 -6.18 5.95
C GLU A 76 -3.33 -4.83 6.38
N THR A 77 -2.06 -4.84 6.76
CA THR A 77 -1.30 -3.65 7.13
C THR A 77 0.09 -3.58 6.49
N ASP A 78 0.58 -4.67 5.88
CA ASP A 78 1.83 -4.65 5.14
C ASP A 78 1.66 -3.97 3.77
N ALA A 79 2.37 -2.86 3.58
CA ALA A 79 2.28 -2.04 2.38
C ALA A 79 2.62 -2.80 1.08
N ASN A 80 3.59 -3.73 1.12
CA ASN A 80 3.97 -4.49 -0.07
C ASN A 80 2.88 -5.49 -0.45
N VAL A 81 2.23 -6.08 0.54
CA VAL A 81 1.10 -6.99 0.29
C VAL A 81 -0.08 -6.22 -0.28
N ILE A 82 -0.44 -5.08 0.31
CA ILE A 82 -1.53 -4.20 -0.17
C ILE A 82 -1.26 -3.77 -1.61
N ALA A 83 -0.10 -3.13 -1.86
CA ALA A 83 0.25 -2.63 -3.19
C ALA A 83 0.36 -3.76 -4.22
N GLY A 84 0.88 -4.92 -3.83
CA GLY A 84 0.95 -6.11 -4.67
C GLY A 84 -0.42 -6.62 -5.10
N LYS A 85 -1.39 -6.68 -4.17
CA LYS A 85 -2.77 -7.08 -4.49
C LYS A 85 -3.46 -6.07 -5.39
N VAL A 86 -3.36 -4.77 -5.07
CA VAL A 86 -3.93 -3.69 -5.89
C VAL A 86 -3.36 -3.71 -7.31
N ALA A 87 -2.04 -3.85 -7.44
CA ALA A 87 -1.38 -3.91 -8.74
C ALA A 87 -1.75 -5.15 -9.56
N SER A 88 -2.10 -6.26 -8.89
CA SER A 88 -2.62 -7.47 -9.55
C SER A 88 -4.08 -7.32 -10.01
N ASN A 89 -4.86 -6.49 -9.32
CA ASN A 89 -6.24 -6.17 -9.69
C ASN A 89 -6.31 -5.08 -10.78
N SER A 90 -5.27 -4.25 -10.94
CA SER A 90 -5.19 -3.14 -11.89
C SER A 90 -4.57 -3.50 -13.25
N ILE A 91 -4.49 -4.79 -13.62
CA ILE A 91 -3.77 -5.30 -14.82
C ILE A 91 -4.32 -4.76 -16.17
N ASP A 92 -5.35 -3.92 -16.21
CA ASP A 92 -5.97 -3.45 -17.46
C ASP A 92 -5.76 -1.96 -17.83
N ALA A 93 -4.74 -1.27 -17.32
CA ALA A 93 -4.45 0.10 -17.77
C ALA A 93 -2.95 0.47 -17.86
N GLY A 94 -2.31 0.10 -18.98
CA GLY A 94 -1.39 1.05 -19.65
C GLY A 94 0.10 0.72 -19.81
N ALA A 95 0.73 -0.13 -19.00
CA ALA A 95 2.06 -0.74 -19.27
C ALA A 95 2.34 -1.82 -18.21
N PRO A 96 2.87 -3.00 -18.59
CA PRO A 96 2.71 -4.19 -17.77
C PRO A 96 3.77 -4.28 -16.67
N LEU A 97 3.30 -4.40 -15.43
CA LEU A 97 4.07 -4.87 -14.26
C LEU A 97 4.78 -6.22 -14.53
N SER A 98 4.44 -6.91 -15.62
CA SER A 98 5.12 -8.13 -16.09
C SER A 98 6.63 -7.94 -16.26
N GLU A 99 7.11 -6.76 -16.66
CA GLU A 99 8.56 -6.53 -16.82
C GLU A 99 9.29 -6.52 -15.46
N GLN A 100 8.63 -6.09 -14.39
CA GLN A 100 9.19 -6.12 -13.03
C GLN A 100 9.16 -7.53 -12.45
N THR A 101 8.07 -8.27 -12.63
CA THR A 101 7.96 -9.68 -12.21
C THR A 101 8.90 -10.59 -13.01
N ILE A 102 9.09 -10.35 -14.31
CA ILE A 102 10.07 -11.07 -15.13
C ILE A 102 11.50 -10.73 -14.69
N SER A 103 11.80 -9.46 -14.41
CA SER A 103 13.13 -9.07 -13.93
C SER A 103 13.46 -9.69 -12.57
N GLN A 104 12.49 -9.74 -11.65
CA GLN A 104 12.62 -10.41 -10.36
C GLN A 104 12.71 -11.93 -10.51
N ALA A 105 11.85 -12.56 -11.32
CA ALA A 105 11.88 -14.00 -11.58
C ALA A 105 13.19 -14.43 -12.25
N LEU A 106 13.71 -13.63 -13.19
CA LEU A 106 15.00 -13.85 -13.83
C LEU A 106 16.16 -13.66 -12.85
N ALA A 107 16.08 -12.69 -11.94
CA ALA A 107 17.07 -12.51 -10.88
C ALA A 107 17.12 -13.71 -9.94
N THR A 108 15.95 -14.19 -9.49
CA THR A 108 15.80 -15.37 -8.65
C THR A 108 16.28 -16.63 -9.37
N ALA A 109 15.91 -16.81 -10.64
CA ALA A 109 16.36 -17.93 -11.47
C ALA A 109 17.88 -17.91 -11.67
N ARG A 110 18.48 -16.74 -11.93
CA ARG A 110 19.94 -16.57 -12.04
C ARG A 110 20.65 -16.97 -10.76
N GLU A 111 20.12 -16.57 -9.60
CA GLU A 111 20.69 -16.92 -8.30
C GLU A 111 20.60 -18.42 -8.01
N HIS A 112 19.47 -19.05 -8.33
CA HIS A 112 19.30 -20.49 -8.23
C HIS A 112 20.23 -21.27 -9.16
N LEU A 113 20.39 -20.84 -10.41
CA LEU A 113 21.33 -21.44 -11.36
C LEU A 113 22.78 -21.28 -10.90
N ALA A 114 23.18 -20.10 -10.43
CA ALA A 114 24.51 -19.86 -9.91
C ALA A 114 24.83 -20.78 -8.71
N ARG A 115 23.89 -20.93 -7.77
CA ARG A 115 24.05 -21.86 -6.63
C ARG A 115 24.09 -23.34 -7.06
N SER A 116 23.38 -23.71 -8.11
CA SER A 116 23.38 -25.08 -8.64
C SER A 116 24.63 -25.44 -9.45
N LEU A 117 25.33 -24.46 -10.03
CA LEU A 117 26.56 -24.66 -10.82
C LEU A 117 27.85 -24.54 -9.97
N LEU A 118 27.76 -23.95 -8.78
CA LEU A 118 28.87 -23.81 -7.82
C LEU A 118 28.98 -24.97 -6.81
N LYS A 119 28.16 -26.02 -6.95
CA LYS A 119 28.32 -27.32 -6.30
C LYS A 119 28.81 -28.34 -7.33
#